data_AF-A0A1F6BY53-F1
#
_entry.id   AF-A0A1F6BY53-F1
#
_cell.length_a   1.000
_cell.length_b   1.000
_cell.length_c   1.000
_cell.angle_alpha   90.00
_cell.angle_beta   90.00
_cell.angle_gamma   90.00
#
_symmetry.space_group_name_H-M   'P 1'
#
loop_
_entity.id
_entity.type
_entity.pdbx_description
1 polymer ?
#
loop_
_entity_poly.entity_id
_entity_poly.type
_entity_poly.pdbx_seq_one_letter_code
_entity_poly.pdbx_strand_id
1 'polypeptide(L)'
;MVYIEIVANNSMSLLTGLTALIILYYTKETWLLRKESQKQTELSIAPIMSLHVRYINGVKNEQERKSIREKYSITHQVETGIVPSEYYLALRNMGQGPALNVEVESDNFKVLRYQTQIFAAEPNADEHAIKIVKKPDNKIRSLGEVNGEEFVIKCKSISGKSYKYKYRISDLTTRSVEFVEVL
;
A
#
# COMPACT_ATOMS: atom_id res chain seq x y z
N MET A 1 -64.66 29.04 23.03
CA MET A 1 -63.81 27.86 23.25
C MET A 1 -63.42 27.17 21.95
N VAL A 2 -64.38 26.83 21.08
CA VAL A 2 -64.14 26.10 19.80
C VAL A 2 -63.12 26.78 18.85
N TYR A 3 -63.12 28.11 18.72
CA TYR A 3 -62.18 28.81 17.84
C TYR A 3 -60.72 28.77 18.32
N ILE A 4 -60.48 28.67 19.63
CA ILE A 4 -59.13 28.63 20.20
C ILE A 4 -58.50 27.25 19.95
N GLU A 5 -59.29 26.17 20.05
CA GLU A 5 -58.84 24.81 19.77
C GLU A 5 -58.51 24.58 18.29
N ILE A 6 -59.29 25.16 17.36
CA ILE A 6 -59.03 25.04 15.92
C ILE A 6 -57.73 25.77 15.53
N VAL A 7 -57.50 26.97 16.08
CA VAL A 7 -56.26 27.73 15.82
C VAL A 7 -55.04 27.04 16.45
N ALA A 8 -55.20 26.45 17.65
CA ALA A 8 -54.14 25.70 18.32
C ALA A 8 -53.77 24.38 17.61
N ASN A 9 -54.76 23.65 17.06
CA ASN A 9 -54.50 22.41 16.33
C ASN A 9 -53.83 22.65 14.97
N ASN A 10 -54.16 23.75 14.30
CA ASN A 10 -53.54 24.14 13.04
C ASN A 10 -52.10 24.64 13.23
N SER A 11 -51.85 25.41 14.30
CA SER A 11 -50.49 25.89 14.63
C SER A 11 -49.57 24.75 15.07
N MET A 12 -50.08 23.76 15.82
CA MET A 12 -49.33 22.58 16.21
C MET A 12 -48.96 21.71 14.99
N SER A 13 -49.91 21.50 14.07
CA SER A 13 -49.67 20.75 12.82
C SER A 13 -48.63 21.44 11.92
N LEU A 14 -48.68 22.77 11.81
CA LEU A 14 -47.69 23.56 11.10
C LEU A 14 -46.30 23.46 11.73
N LEU A 15 -46.22 23.56 13.06
CA LEU A 15 -44.97 23.44 13.81
C LEU A 15 -44.35 22.05 13.63
N THR A 16 -45.15 20.99 13.70
CA THR A 16 -44.69 19.62 13.46
C THR A 16 -44.21 19.44 12.02
N GLY A 17 -44.91 19.99 11.03
CA GLY A 17 -44.48 19.94 9.62
C GLY A 17 -43.15 20.65 9.37
N LEU A 18 -42.96 21.85 9.93
CA LEU A 18 -41.69 22.58 9.91
C LEU A 18 -40.57 21.81 10.59
N THR A 19 -40.85 21.22 11.76
CA THR A 19 -39.87 20.42 12.49
C THR A 19 -39.45 19.18 11.70
N ALA A 20 -40.39 18.50 11.05
CA ALA A 20 -40.10 17.36 10.18
C ALA A 20 -39.23 17.76 8.97
N LEU A 21 -39.49 18.91 8.35
CA LEU A 21 -38.67 19.44 7.26
C LEU A 21 -37.24 19.77 7.70
N ILE A 22 -37.07 20.39 8.88
CA ILE A 22 -35.76 20.66 9.46
C ILE A 22 -35.00 19.36 9.73
N ILE A 23 -35.66 18.34 10.29
CA ILE A 23 -35.05 17.03 10.55
C ILE A 23 -34.63 16.36 9.23
N LEU A 24 -35.48 16.39 8.20
CA LEU A 24 -35.15 15.83 6.88
C LEU A 24 -33.95 16.56 6.24
N TYR A 25 -33.93 17.89 6.31
CA TYR A 25 -32.81 18.70 5.83
C TYR A 25 -31.51 18.35 6.56
N TYR A 26 -31.54 18.31 7.90
CA TYR A 26 -30.39 17.99 8.73
C TYR A 26 -29.88 16.56 8.49
N THR A 27 -30.80 15.61 8.30
CA THR A 27 -30.47 14.22 7.96
C THR A 27 -29.74 14.14 6.62
N LYS A 28 -30.16 14.91 5.62
CA LYS A 28 -29.50 14.98 4.32
C LYS A 28 -28.10 15.59 4.42
N GLU A 29 -27.93 16.69 5.16
CA GLU A 29 -26.60 17.29 5.39
C GLU A 29 -25.67 16.34 6.14
N THR A 30 -26.16 15.69 7.20
CA THR A 30 -25.39 14.72 7.98
C THR A 30 -24.91 13.55 7.10
N TRP A 31 -25.75 13.09 6.16
CA TRP A 31 -25.38 12.05 5.21
C TRP A 31 -24.28 12.50 4.24
N LEU A 32 -24.35 13.73 3.73
CA LEU A 32 -23.31 14.30 2.86
C LEU A 32 -21.97 14.45 3.61
N LEU A 33 -22.01 15.00 4.82
CA LEU A 33 -20.81 15.13 5.67
C LEU A 33 -20.18 13.78 5.98
N ARG A 34 -20.99 12.76 6.27
CA ARG A 34 -20.49 11.40 6.49
C ARG A 34 -19.77 10.87 5.25
N LYS A 35 -20.32 11.09 4.06
CA LYS A 35 -19.72 10.63 2.79
C LYS A 35 -18.40 11.35 2.49
N GLU A 36 -18.34 12.67 2.73
CA GLU A 36 -17.12 13.46 2.55
C GLU A 36 -16.04 13.08 3.58
N SER A 37 -16.42 12.93 4.85
CA SER A 37 -15.52 12.46 5.90
C SER A 37 -14.96 11.08 5.58
N GLN A 38 -15.80 10.14 5.12
CA GLN A 38 -15.32 8.84 4.64
C GLN A 38 -14.32 8.98 3.49
N LYS A 39 -14.60 9.82 2.48
CA LYS A 39 -13.70 10.05 1.37
C LYS A 39 -12.35 10.64 1.81
N GLN A 40 -12.37 11.58 2.75
CA GLN A 40 -11.14 12.18 3.31
C GLN A 40 -10.34 11.16 4.13
N THR A 41 -11.00 10.39 4.99
CA THR A 41 -10.36 9.31 5.74
C THR A 41 -9.77 8.26 4.81
N GLU A 42 -10.47 7.91 3.73
CA GLU A 42 -9.98 6.96 2.74
C GLU A 42 -8.73 7.46 2.01
N LEU A 43 -8.69 8.75 1.65
CA LEU A 43 -7.51 9.36 1.05
C LEU A 43 -6.35 9.47 2.04
N SER A 44 -6.62 9.77 3.31
CA SER A 44 -5.58 9.87 4.33
C SER A 44 -4.96 8.52 4.67
N ILE A 45 -5.74 7.44 4.60
CA ILE A 45 -5.26 6.07 4.88
C ILE A 45 -4.81 5.32 3.61
N ALA A 46 -4.87 5.95 2.44
CA ALA A 46 -4.44 5.32 1.20
C ALA A 46 -2.97 4.93 1.32
N PRO A 47 -2.62 3.68 1.00
CA PRO A 47 -1.24 3.25 1.13
C PRO A 47 -0.39 3.93 0.06
N ILE A 48 0.89 4.13 0.36
CA ILE A 48 1.86 4.63 -0.61
C ILE A 48 3.01 3.63 -0.57
N MET A 49 3.01 2.67 -1.47
CA MET A 49 4.13 1.74 -1.56
C MET A 49 5.27 2.36 -2.33
N SER A 50 6.50 1.96 -2.02
CA SER A 50 7.69 2.36 -2.76
C SER A 50 8.66 1.19 -2.84
N LEU A 51 9.15 0.91 -4.04
CA LEU A 51 10.15 -0.13 -4.31
C LEU A 51 11.55 0.47 -4.32
N HIS A 52 12.48 -0.17 -3.61
CA HIS A 52 13.86 0.27 -3.45
C HIS A 52 14.82 -0.86 -3.79
N VAL A 53 15.97 -0.50 -4.37
CA VAL A 53 17.15 -1.36 -4.46
C VAL A 53 18.13 -0.95 -3.38
N ARG A 54 18.53 -1.89 -2.53
CA ARG A 54 19.35 -1.62 -1.34
C ARG A 54 20.63 -2.43 -1.35
N TYR A 55 21.68 -1.87 -0.74
CA TYR A 55 22.91 -2.60 -0.45
C TYR A 55 22.73 -3.41 0.83
N ILE A 56 23.12 -4.68 0.79
CA ILE A 56 23.20 -5.53 1.97
C ILE A 56 24.16 -4.93 3.00
N ASN A 57 25.30 -4.39 2.55
CA ASN A 57 26.28 -3.74 3.44
C ASN A 57 25.75 -2.45 4.10
N GLY A 58 24.62 -1.90 3.63
CA GLY A 58 23.94 -0.78 4.28
C GLY A 58 23.16 -1.16 5.54
N VAL A 59 22.97 -2.46 5.80
CA VAL A 59 22.25 -2.97 6.98
C VAL A 59 23.19 -2.96 8.19
N LYS A 60 22.87 -2.12 9.19
CA LYS A 60 23.72 -1.91 10.38
C LYS A 60 23.87 -3.16 11.22
N ASN A 61 22.80 -3.92 11.42
CA ASN A 61 22.81 -5.12 12.25
C ASN A 61 23.45 -6.30 11.48
N GLU A 62 24.50 -6.91 12.04
CA GLU A 62 25.24 -8.00 11.40
C GLU A 62 24.39 -9.28 11.22
N GLN A 63 23.58 -9.61 12.22
CA GLN A 63 22.72 -10.80 12.18
C GLN A 63 21.63 -10.65 11.13
N GLU A 64 21.03 -9.47 11.05
CA GLU A 64 20.06 -9.11 10.02
C GLU A 64 20.70 -9.14 8.62
N ARG A 65 21.89 -8.54 8.47
CA ARG A 65 22.67 -8.53 7.24
C ARG A 65 22.93 -9.93 6.71
N LYS A 66 23.35 -10.85 7.60
CA LYS A 66 23.57 -12.26 7.26
C LYS A 66 22.29 -12.94 6.79
N SER A 67 21.18 -12.75 7.51
CA SER A 67 19.86 -13.28 7.14
C SER A 67 19.40 -12.76 5.77
N ILE A 68 19.56 -11.47 5.50
CA ILE A 68 19.22 -10.86 4.20
C ILE A 68 20.09 -11.44 3.09
N ARG A 69 21.40 -11.55 3.31
CA ARG A 69 22.32 -12.13 2.34
C ARG A 69 21.95 -13.57 1.97
N GLU A 70 21.53 -14.38 2.94
CA GLU A 70 21.17 -15.78 2.70
C GLU A 70 19.79 -15.95 2.06
N LYS A 71 18.81 -15.11 2.41
CA LYS A 71 17.40 -15.32 2.05
C LYS A 71 16.86 -14.42 0.96
N TYR A 72 17.32 -13.17 0.90
CA TYR A 72 16.71 -12.09 0.11
C TYR A 72 17.66 -11.45 -0.90
N SER A 73 18.96 -11.76 -0.85
CA SER A 73 19.90 -11.30 -1.87
C SER A 73 19.48 -11.78 -3.26
N ILE A 74 19.72 -10.93 -4.24
CA ILE A 74 19.55 -11.29 -5.64
C ILE A 74 20.71 -12.24 -5.99
N THR A 75 20.43 -13.51 -6.24
CA THR A 75 21.45 -14.48 -6.63
C THR A 75 21.73 -14.37 -8.12
N HIS A 76 22.97 -14.60 -8.54
CA HIS A 76 23.34 -14.60 -9.95
C HIS A 76 24.38 -15.69 -10.25
N GLN A 77 24.51 -16.06 -11.52
CA GLN A 77 25.50 -17.05 -11.95
C GLN A 77 26.82 -16.35 -12.28
N VAL A 78 27.91 -16.90 -11.74
CA VAL A 78 29.30 -16.55 -12.08
C VAL A 78 30.03 -17.83 -12.49
N GLU A 79 31.23 -17.69 -13.07
CA GLU A 79 32.02 -18.82 -13.59
C GLU A 79 32.19 -19.97 -12.59
N THR A 80 32.26 -19.65 -11.30
CA THR A 80 32.50 -20.60 -10.21
C THR A 80 31.23 -21.10 -9.49
N GLY A 81 30.04 -20.66 -9.90
CA GLY A 81 28.77 -21.13 -9.31
C GLY A 81 27.70 -20.04 -9.20
N ILE A 82 26.76 -20.25 -8.28
CA ILE A 82 25.68 -19.29 -8.01
C ILE A 82 26.02 -18.56 -6.72
N VAL A 83 26.14 -17.24 -6.80
CA VAL A 83 26.55 -16.40 -5.68
C VAL A 83 25.49 -15.34 -5.36
N PRO A 84 25.31 -14.99 -4.07
CA PRO A 84 24.48 -13.87 -3.69
C PRO A 84 25.14 -12.56 -4.13
N SER A 85 24.38 -11.64 -4.73
CA SER A 85 24.86 -10.29 -5.00
C SER A 85 24.87 -9.43 -3.73
N GLU A 86 25.40 -8.22 -3.85
CA GLU A 86 25.38 -7.22 -2.78
C GLU A 86 24.04 -6.48 -2.67
N TYR A 87 23.07 -6.79 -3.53
CA TYR A 87 21.81 -6.08 -3.65
C TYR A 87 20.63 -6.94 -3.19
N TYR A 88 19.62 -6.27 -2.63
CA TYR A 88 18.29 -6.84 -2.40
C TYR A 88 17.21 -5.82 -2.78
N LEU A 89 16.02 -6.31 -3.11
CA LEU A 89 14.84 -5.45 -3.29
C LEU A 89 14.13 -5.29 -1.97
N ALA A 90 13.70 -4.07 -1.69
CA ALA A 90 12.97 -3.74 -0.50
C ALA A 90 11.71 -2.97 -0.85
N LEU A 91 10.60 -3.31 -0.22
CA LEU A 91 9.38 -2.51 -0.31
C LEU A 91 9.16 -1.78 1.00
N ARG A 92 8.72 -0.54 0.87
CA ARG A 92 8.40 0.31 2.00
C ARG A 92 7.02 0.91 1.83
N ASN A 93 6.20 0.78 2.87
CA ASN A 93 4.99 1.56 3.00
C ASN A 93 5.34 2.96 3.54
N MET A 94 5.01 3.97 2.75
CA MET A 94 5.15 5.39 3.05
C MET A 94 3.82 6.02 3.47
N GLY A 95 2.71 5.27 3.39
CA GLY A 95 1.38 5.73 3.77
C GLY A 95 1.13 5.61 5.27
N GLN A 96 0.25 6.46 5.79
CA GLN A 96 -0.23 6.39 7.17
C GLN A 96 -1.55 5.63 7.19
N GLY A 97 -1.48 4.30 7.22
CA GLY A 97 -2.66 3.46 7.02
C GLY A 97 -2.62 2.14 7.79
N PRO A 98 -3.72 1.37 7.75
CA PRO A 98 -3.78 0.04 8.34
C PRO A 98 -2.81 -0.92 7.62
N ALA A 99 -2.50 -2.04 8.27
CA ALA A 99 -1.72 -3.11 7.66
C ALA A 99 -2.37 -3.59 6.35
N LEU A 100 -1.51 -3.88 5.37
CA LEU A 100 -1.88 -4.32 4.04
C LEU A 100 -1.31 -5.71 3.82
N ASN A 101 -2.09 -6.53 3.11
CA ASN A 101 -1.55 -7.71 2.48
C ASN A 101 -0.92 -7.29 1.16
N VAL A 102 0.39 -7.50 1.02
CA VAL A 102 1.15 -7.11 -0.17
C VAL A 102 1.56 -8.35 -0.97
N GLU A 103 1.19 -8.33 -2.23
CA GLU A 103 1.63 -9.29 -3.23
C GLU A 103 2.43 -8.55 -4.30
N VAL A 104 3.57 -9.11 -4.67
CA VAL A 104 4.42 -8.56 -5.70
C VAL A 104 4.44 -9.54 -6.85
N GLU A 105 4.25 -9.04 -8.06
CA GLU A 105 4.24 -9.81 -9.27
C GLU A 105 5.22 -9.21 -10.28
N SER A 106 5.84 -10.07 -11.07
CA SER A 106 6.64 -9.70 -12.23
C SER A 106 6.49 -10.83 -13.27
N ASP A 107 6.73 -10.51 -14.53
CA ASP A 107 6.59 -11.49 -15.62
C ASP A 107 7.67 -12.56 -15.53
N ASN A 108 8.91 -12.13 -15.34
CA ASN A 108 10.07 -13.02 -15.37
C ASN A 108 10.47 -13.57 -13.99
N PHE A 109 9.99 -12.97 -12.90
CA PHE A 109 10.41 -13.30 -11.55
C PHE A 109 9.26 -13.75 -10.64
N LYS A 110 9.59 -14.69 -9.76
CA LYS A 110 8.73 -15.10 -8.64
C LYS A 110 9.09 -14.26 -7.43
N VAL A 111 8.07 -13.70 -6.79
CA VAL A 111 8.22 -12.82 -5.65
C VAL A 111 7.30 -13.30 -4.51
N LEU A 112 7.77 -13.22 -3.26
CA LEU A 112 7.03 -13.73 -2.09
C LEU A 112 6.08 -12.67 -1.51
N ARG A 113 4.92 -13.14 -1.04
CA ARG A 113 3.89 -12.34 -0.35
C ARG A 113 4.34 -11.96 1.06
N TYR A 114 3.95 -10.79 1.53
CA TYR A 114 4.16 -10.38 2.93
C TYR A 114 3.06 -9.43 3.40
N GLN A 115 2.98 -9.22 4.71
CA GLN A 115 2.02 -8.32 5.35
C GLN A 115 2.79 -7.15 5.96
N THR A 116 2.37 -5.91 5.68
CA THR A 116 2.99 -4.71 6.27
C THR A 116 2.59 -4.56 7.73
N GLN A 117 3.41 -3.90 8.54
CA GLN A 117 3.04 -3.61 9.93
C GLN A 117 2.12 -2.37 10.00
N ILE A 118 1.31 -2.31 11.07
CA ILE A 118 0.46 -1.16 11.37
C ILE A 118 1.33 -0.10 12.05
N PHE A 119 1.29 1.15 11.57
CA PHE A 119 2.02 2.29 12.15
C PHE A 119 3.54 2.07 12.21
N ALA A 120 4.22 2.23 11.07
CA ALA A 120 5.68 2.40 11.04
C ALA A 120 6.06 3.71 11.76
N ALA A 121 6.19 3.65 13.09
CA ALA A 121 6.46 4.82 13.94
C ALA A 121 7.84 5.44 13.70
N GLU A 122 8.73 4.74 12.98
CA GLU A 122 10.08 5.18 12.67
C GLU A 122 10.35 5.25 11.15
N PRO A 123 11.13 6.24 10.69
CA PRO A 123 11.62 6.25 9.32
C PRO A 123 12.48 5.00 9.07
N ASN A 124 12.05 4.18 8.11
CA ASN A 124 12.60 2.86 7.72
C ASN A 124 12.11 1.65 8.55
N ALA A 125 11.18 1.79 9.50
CA ALA A 125 10.73 0.65 10.32
C ALA A 125 9.86 -0.38 9.59
N ASP A 126 9.27 -0.03 8.44
CA ASP A 126 8.43 -0.94 7.64
C ASP A 126 9.02 -1.16 6.25
N GLU A 127 10.35 -1.33 6.21
CA GLU A 127 11.04 -1.80 5.01
C GLU A 127 11.13 -3.33 5.04
N HIS A 128 10.53 -3.98 4.04
CA HIS A 128 10.51 -5.43 3.92
C HIS A 128 11.38 -5.88 2.75
N ALA A 129 12.39 -6.70 3.05
CA ALA A 129 13.22 -7.34 2.04
C ALA A 129 12.43 -8.41 1.27
N ILE A 130 12.67 -8.48 -0.02
CA ILE A 130 11.92 -9.31 -0.96
C ILE A 130 12.85 -10.27 -1.64
N LYS A 131 12.50 -11.55 -1.55
CA LYS A 131 13.18 -12.59 -2.31
C LYS A 131 12.69 -12.56 -3.76
N ILE A 132 13.62 -12.36 -4.69
CA ILE A 132 13.35 -12.50 -6.12
C ILE A 132 14.15 -13.67 -6.70
N VAL A 133 13.51 -14.46 -7.56
CA VAL A 133 14.12 -15.57 -8.30
C VAL A 133 13.47 -15.67 -9.69
N LYS A 134 14.21 -16.16 -10.69
CA LYS A 134 13.68 -16.31 -12.06
C LYS A 134 12.66 -17.43 -12.17
N LYS A 135 11.62 -17.25 -13.00
CA LYS A 135 10.69 -18.31 -13.41
C LYS A 135 11.22 -19.05 -14.65
N PRO A 136 11.15 -20.39 -14.72
CA PRO A 136 10.94 -21.37 -13.64
C PRO A 136 12.24 -21.81 -12.96
N ASP A 137 13.40 -21.34 -13.43
CA ASP A 137 14.75 -21.84 -13.10
C ASP A 137 15.17 -21.59 -11.63
N ASN A 138 14.38 -20.81 -10.87
CA ASN A 138 14.64 -20.35 -9.49
C ASN A 138 16.01 -19.69 -9.29
N LYS A 139 16.64 -19.25 -10.39
CA LYS A 139 18.01 -18.75 -10.45
C LYS A 139 18.10 -17.67 -11.52
N ILE A 140 18.73 -16.55 -11.18
CA ILE A 140 18.98 -15.47 -12.14
C ILE A 140 20.39 -15.71 -12.69
N ARG A 141 20.61 -15.57 -14.01
CA ARG A 141 21.93 -15.86 -14.60
C ARG A 141 22.79 -14.60 -14.60
N SER A 142 22.20 -13.46 -14.91
CA SER A 142 22.85 -12.14 -14.84
C SER A 142 22.00 -11.14 -14.05
N LEU A 143 22.66 -10.27 -13.27
CA LEU A 143 21.99 -9.16 -12.59
C LEU A 143 21.27 -8.22 -13.56
N GLY A 144 21.78 -8.11 -14.80
CA GLY A 144 21.15 -7.33 -15.85
C GLY A 144 19.77 -7.85 -16.28
N GLU A 145 19.41 -9.09 -15.93
CA GLU A 145 18.05 -9.61 -16.18
C GLU A 145 16.98 -8.92 -15.35
N VAL A 146 17.38 -8.29 -14.24
CA VAL A 146 16.47 -7.53 -13.38
C VAL A 146 16.26 -6.12 -13.91
N ASN A 147 17.18 -5.61 -14.74
CA ASN A 147 17.07 -4.29 -15.34
C ASN A 147 16.00 -4.31 -16.45
N GLY A 148 15.17 -3.26 -16.48
CA GLY A 148 14.01 -3.15 -17.35
C GLY A 148 12.79 -3.95 -16.87
N GLU A 149 12.93 -4.81 -15.86
CA GLU A 149 11.82 -5.61 -15.37
C GLU A 149 10.77 -4.74 -14.66
N GLU A 150 9.50 -5.03 -14.97
CA GLU A 150 8.36 -4.38 -14.35
C GLU A 150 7.83 -5.21 -13.18
N PHE A 151 7.66 -4.56 -12.04
CA PHE A 151 7.08 -5.14 -10.83
C PHE A 151 5.74 -4.48 -10.55
N VAL A 152 4.70 -5.30 -10.40
CA VAL A 152 3.36 -4.88 -9.99
C VAL A 152 3.17 -5.25 -8.53
N ILE A 153 2.98 -4.24 -7.70
CA ILE A 153 2.72 -4.39 -6.26
C ILE A 153 1.23 -4.22 -6.04
N LYS A 154 0.58 -5.28 -5.58
CA LYS A 154 -0.84 -5.30 -5.23
C LYS A 154 -0.97 -5.25 -3.71
N CYS A 155 -1.68 -4.24 -3.22
CA CYS A 155 -1.95 -4.08 -1.80
C CYS A 155 -3.44 -4.29 -1.56
N LYS A 156 -3.80 -5.13 -0.60
CA LYS A 156 -5.18 -5.32 -0.18
C LYS A 156 -5.35 -4.90 1.27
N SER A 157 -6.24 -3.94 1.50
CA SER A 157 -6.64 -3.54 2.86
C SER A 157 -7.49 -4.62 3.51
N ILE A 158 -7.56 -4.59 4.84
CA ILE A 158 -8.46 -5.47 5.63
C ILE A 158 -9.93 -5.24 5.24
N SER A 159 -10.29 -4.01 4.84
CA SER A 159 -11.61 -3.66 4.33
C SER A 159 -11.91 -4.18 2.92
N GLY A 160 -10.97 -4.86 2.26
CA GLY A 160 -11.17 -5.49 0.96
C GLY A 160 -10.84 -4.60 -0.24
N LYS A 161 -10.46 -3.33 -0.03
CA LYS A 161 -10.00 -2.44 -1.11
C LYS A 161 -8.63 -2.87 -1.61
N SER A 162 -8.44 -2.82 -2.91
CA SER A 162 -7.17 -3.14 -3.56
C SER A 162 -6.56 -1.90 -4.21
N TYR A 163 -5.25 -1.76 -4.06
CA TYR A 163 -4.42 -0.74 -4.70
C TYR A 163 -3.33 -1.45 -5.51
N LYS A 164 -2.96 -0.90 -6.65
CA LYS A 164 -1.90 -1.47 -7.49
C LYS A 164 -0.92 -0.38 -7.88
N TYR A 165 0.36 -0.71 -7.79
CA TYR A 165 1.46 0.19 -8.17
C TYR A 165 2.39 -0.55 -9.11
N LYS A 166 2.80 0.12 -10.19
CA LYS A 166 3.70 -0.44 -11.17
C LYS A 166 5.04 0.30 -11.11
N TYR A 167 6.12 -0.47 -10.97
CA TYR A 167 7.49 0.03 -10.95
C TYR A 167 8.32 -0.68 -12.01
N ARG A 168 9.37 -0.02 -12.48
CA ARG A 168 10.39 -0.60 -13.35
C ARG A 168 11.76 -0.40 -12.72
N ILE A 169 12.58 -1.43 -12.69
CA ILE A 169 13.98 -1.28 -12.25
C ILE A 169 14.79 -0.81 -13.45
N SER A 170 15.14 0.48 -13.51
CA SER A 170 15.90 1.03 -14.64
C SER A 170 17.33 0.50 -14.63
N ASP A 171 17.95 0.49 -13.44
CA ASP A 171 19.31 -0.02 -13.26
C ASP A 171 19.57 -0.39 -11.80
N LEU A 172 19.90 -1.67 -11.58
CA LEU A 172 20.22 -2.24 -10.28
C LEU A 172 21.49 -1.62 -9.66
N THR A 173 22.50 -1.31 -10.48
CA THR A 173 23.82 -0.86 -10.01
C THR A 173 23.76 0.56 -9.46
N THR A 174 23.04 1.45 -10.15
CA THR A 174 22.75 2.81 -9.70
C THR A 174 21.59 2.87 -8.70
N ARG A 175 20.89 1.75 -8.47
CA ARG A 175 19.71 1.62 -7.60
C ARG A 175 18.53 2.48 -8.06
N SER A 176 18.42 2.67 -9.38
CA SER A 176 17.38 3.48 -9.98
C SER A 176 16.10 2.65 -10.19
N VAL A 177 14.99 3.16 -9.64
CA VAL A 177 13.66 2.58 -9.78
C VAL A 177 12.72 3.67 -10.30
N GLU A 178 12.07 3.39 -11.41
CA GLU A 178 11.06 4.25 -12.01
C GLU A 178 9.66 3.86 -11.52
N PHE A 179 8.91 4.84 -11.05
CA PHE A 179 7.47 4.69 -10.87
C PHE A 179 6.78 4.86 -12.23
N VAL A 180 5.98 3.87 -12.63
CA VAL A 180 5.29 3.88 -13.92
C VAL A 180 3.88 4.46 -13.75
N GLU A 181 3.03 3.82 -12.93
CA GLU A 181 1.64 4.25 -12.73
C GLU A 181 0.96 3.59 -11.51
N VAL A 182 -0.17 4.17 -11.09
CA VAL A 182 -1.15 3.55 -10.16
C VAL A 182 -2.27 2.93 -10.99
N LEU A 183 -2.64 1.67 -10.70
CA LEU A 183 -3.68 0.91 -11.39
C LEU A 183 -4.91 0.62 -10.51
#